data_AF-A0A8S4GQG0-F1
#
_entry.id   AF-A0A8S4GQG0-F1
#
_cell.length_a   1.000
_cell.length_b   1.000
_cell.length_c   1.000
_cell.angle_alpha   90.00
_cell.angle_beta   90.00
_cell.angle_gamma   90.00
#
_symmetry.space_group_name_H-M   'P 1'
#
loop_
_entity.id
_entity.type
_entity.pdbx_description
1 polymer ?
#
loop_
_entity_poly.entity_id
_entity_poly.type
_entity_poly.pdbx_seq_one_letter_code
_entity_poly.pdbx_strand_id
1 'polypeptide(L)'
;MKDDGMTLQALVEENQRLKKRLQDSQAELAGKGFTSTAVISTLTDLARETSTMEEMLQEYEHKIEKMNHEIAENDMYMSETQQRHEQEMAALKDKLQKAQAEVTVLQERWANIDKPAELTPSKIMKPRLVVELEAQVSRLKAELRGKHQEAEELSRQLAEQQGSEQEAVKKLQAERRKLAREVEERKQEVSRLLADLRKARLERQEAETRAEEAEARRKQQNQTLRAENSRLGKALLASEEAAATAREEAKSRAPPSRDGDSPVLRARSTTPRLARRTQRFRRSEALGGRLIKDSGDFQGVPGWAFFSATVGAFLVGVRLM
;
A
#
# COMPACT_ATOMS: atom_id res chain seq x y z
N MET A 1 -5.40 -15.39 67.58
CA MET A 1 -5.03 -15.67 66.19
C MET A 1 -5.50 -17.08 65.89
N LYS A 2 -6.47 -17.25 64.99
CA LYS A 2 -6.99 -18.57 64.62
C LYS A 2 -6.22 -19.01 63.38
N ASP A 3 -5.37 -20.01 63.56
CA ASP A 3 -4.66 -20.68 62.47
C ASP A 3 -5.61 -21.68 61.82
N ASP A 4 -6.16 -21.31 60.65
CA ASP A 4 -6.92 -22.22 59.79
C ASP A 4 -5.93 -23.04 58.96
N GLY A 5 -5.33 -24.05 59.59
CA GLY A 5 -4.40 -24.97 58.93
C GLY A 5 -5.10 -25.80 57.86
N MET A 6 -4.77 -25.57 56.58
CA MET A 6 -5.17 -26.45 55.48
C MET A 6 -4.62 -27.86 55.72
N THR A 7 -5.49 -28.85 55.68
CA THR A 7 -5.10 -30.26 55.86
C THR A 7 -4.20 -30.71 54.71
N LEU A 8 -3.34 -31.68 54.99
CA LEU A 8 -2.38 -32.24 54.02
C LEU A 8 -3.06 -32.71 52.71
N GLN A 9 -4.33 -33.10 52.80
CA GLN A 9 -5.16 -33.48 51.67
C GLN A 9 -5.57 -32.29 50.78
N ALA A 10 -5.81 -31.11 51.36
CA ALA A 10 -6.09 -29.89 50.61
C ALA A 10 -4.86 -29.43 49.81
N LEU A 11 -3.66 -29.56 50.38
CA LEU A 11 -2.40 -29.25 49.69
C LEU A 11 -2.12 -30.18 48.50
N VAL A 12 -2.48 -31.46 48.61
CA VAL A 12 -2.34 -32.43 47.51
C VAL A 12 -3.32 -32.13 46.38
N GLU A 13 -4.57 -31.80 46.71
CA GLU A 13 -5.59 -31.42 45.72
C GLU A 13 -5.25 -30.10 45.02
N GLU A 14 -4.70 -29.13 45.76
CA GLU A 14 -4.23 -27.87 45.22
C GLU A 14 -3.02 -28.07 44.28
N ASN A 15 -2.07 -28.92 44.64
CA ASN A 15 -0.96 -29.28 43.76
C ASN A 15 -1.42 -29.93 42.45
N GLN A 16 -2.41 -30.84 42.52
CA GLN A 16 -2.98 -31.45 41.32
C GLN A 16 -3.73 -30.42 40.45
N ARG A 17 -4.42 -29.45 41.06
CA ARG A 17 -5.04 -28.33 40.34
C ARG A 17 -4.01 -27.43 39.67
N LEU A 18 -2.91 -27.11 40.35
CA LEU A 18 -1.84 -26.29 39.79
C LEU A 18 -1.13 -27.01 38.64
N LYS A 19 -0.87 -28.31 38.76
CA LYS A 19 -0.26 -29.12 37.70
C LYS A 19 -1.15 -29.17 36.46
N LYS A 20 -2.46 -29.31 36.65
CA LYS A 20 -3.44 -29.26 35.55
C LYS A 20 -3.50 -27.88 34.90
N ARG A 21 -3.55 -26.80 35.70
CA ARG A 21 -3.47 -25.41 35.18
C ARG A 21 -2.21 -25.14 34.39
N LEU A 22 -1.08 -25.71 34.82
CA LEU A 22 0.19 -25.57 34.10
C LEU A 22 0.14 -26.27 32.74
N GLN A 23 -0.37 -27.50 32.69
CA GLN A 23 -0.58 -28.23 31.44
C GLN A 23 -1.58 -27.53 30.52
N ASP A 24 -2.70 -27.04 31.06
CA ASP A 24 -3.71 -26.29 30.31
C ASP A 24 -3.09 -25.01 29.75
N SER A 25 -2.27 -24.28 30.52
CA SER A 25 -1.57 -23.07 30.04
C SER A 25 -0.50 -23.35 28.98
N GLN A 26 0.21 -24.48 29.08
CA GLN A 26 1.18 -24.90 28.07
C GLN A 26 0.49 -25.32 26.78
N ALA A 27 -0.64 -26.02 26.88
CA ALA A 27 -1.48 -26.35 25.74
C ALA A 27 -2.11 -25.09 25.12
N GLU A 28 -2.49 -24.09 25.93
CA GLU A 28 -3.05 -22.81 25.46
C GLU A 28 -2.00 -21.95 24.74
N LEU A 29 -0.74 -21.97 25.21
CA LEU A 29 0.38 -21.30 24.54
C LEU A 29 0.78 -22.00 23.23
N ALA A 30 0.77 -23.33 23.21
CA ALA A 30 0.96 -24.10 21.98
C ALA A 30 -0.22 -23.91 20.99
N GLY A 31 -1.45 -23.82 21.50
CA GLY A 31 -2.67 -23.60 20.70
C GLY A 31 -2.82 -22.19 20.16
N LYS A 32 -2.17 -21.19 20.76
CA LYS A 32 -2.12 -19.80 20.27
C LYS A 32 -1.07 -19.56 19.17
N GLY A 33 -0.38 -20.61 18.70
CA GLY A 33 0.47 -20.54 17.50
C GLY A 33 1.75 -19.71 17.61
N PHE A 34 2.05 -19.14 18.79
CA PHE A 34 3.27 -18.38 19.08
C PHE A 34 4.47 -19.32 19.27
N THR A 35 4.82 -20.03 18.20
CA THR A 35 6.16 -20.63 18.09
C THR A 35 7.10 -19.55 17.54
N SER A 36 8.33 -19.47 18.04
CA SER A 36 9.37 -18.57 17.50
C SER A 36 9.47 -18.69 15.97
N THR A 37 9.17 -19.86 15.42
CA THR A 37 9.11 -20.16 14.00
C THR A 37 8.06 -19.34 13.23
N ALA A 38 6.85 -19.12 13.79
CA ALA A 38 5.79 -18.34 13.15
C ALA A 38 6.09 -16.83 13.11
N VAL A 39 6.80 -16.32 14.13
CA VAL A 39 7.27 -14.93 14.17
C VAL A 39 8.43 -14.73 13.19
N ILE A 40 9.34 -15.71 13.08
CA ILE A 40 10.44 -15.68 12.11
C ILE A 40 9.89 -15.74 10.69
N SER A 41 8.87 -16.58 10.40
CA SER A 41 8.29 -16.67 9.07
C SER A 41 7.63 -15.35 8.64
N THR A 42 6.81 -14.75 9.51
CA THR A 42 6.15 -13.47 9.23
C THR A 42 7.14 -12.31 9.05
N LEU A 43 8.23 -12.27 9.82
CA LEU A 43 9.32 -11.31 9.61
C LEU A 43 10.06 -11.52 8.29
N THR A 44 10.26 -12.78 7.90
CA THR A 44 10.90 -13.12 6.63
C THR A 44 10.02 -12.70 5.45
N ASP A 45 8.70 -12.88 5.57
CA ASP A 45 7.73 -12.48 4.55
C ASP A 45 7.66 -10.95 4.43
N LEU A 46 7.62 -10.22 5.55
CA LEU A 46 7.70 -8.75 5.53
C LEU A 46 9.02 -8.23 4.95
N ALA A 47 10.15 -8.90 5.21
CA ALA A 47 11.43 -8.53 4.62
C ALA A 47 11.43 -8.74 3.10
N ARG A 48 10.81 -9.81 2.61
CA ARG A 48 10.60 -10.03 1.17
C ARG A 48 9.70 -8.95 0.57
N GLU A 49 8.58 -8.64 1.21
CA GLU A 49 7.69 -7.55 0.77
C GLU A 49 8.40 -6.19 0.74
N THR A 50 9.30 -5.94 1.70
CA THR A 50 10.10 -4.71 1.70
C THR A 50 11.04 -4.68 0.50
N SER A 51 11.70 -5.80 0.19
CA SER A 51 12.58 -5.92 -0.97
C SER A 51 11.82 -5.74 -2.29
N THR A 52 10.62 -6.31 -2.43
CA THR A 52 9.82 -6.14 -3.65
C THR A 52 9.31 -4.71 -3.80
N MET A 53 8.96 -4.04 -2.70
CA MET A 53 8.62 -2.61 -2.74
C MET A 53 9.81 -1.73 -3.13
N GLU A 54 11.01 -2.03 -2.65
CA GLU A 54 12.23 -1.31 -3.03
C GLU A 54 12.53 -1.47 -4.53
N GLU A 55 12.37 -2.67 -5.09
CA GLU A 55 12.50 -2.93 -6.53
C GLU A 55 11.47 -2.12 -7.35
N MET A 56 10.20 -2.12 -6.93
CA MET A 56 9.15 -1.33 -7.60
C MET A 56 9.44 0.18 -7.55
N LEU A 57 9.98 0.68 -6.44
CA LEU A 57 10.37 2.10 -6.32
C LEU A 57 11.50 2.46 -7.28
N GLN A 58 12.53 1.62 -7.39
CA GLN A 58 13.60 1.81 -8.37
C GLN A 58 13.08 1.79 -9.81
N GLU A 59 12.14 0.89 -10.12
CA GLU A 59 11.51 0.84 -11.45
C GLU A 59 10.71 2.13 -11.74
N TYR A 60 9.97 2.65 -10.76
CA TYR A 60 9.25 3.91 -10.91
C TYR A 60 10.18 5.12 -11.05
N GLU A 61 11.27 5.18 -10.29
CA GLU A 61 12.29 6.22 -10.44
C GLU A 61 12.88 6.20 -11.85
N HIS A 62 13.29 5.03 -12.35
CA HIS A 62 13.81 4.89 -13.70
C HIS A 62 12.78 5.30 -14.77
N LYS A 63 11.51 4.95 -14.58
CA LYS A 63 10.43 5.35 -15.49
C LYS A 63 10.21 6.87 -15.49
N ILE A 64 10.30 7.52 -14.33
CA ILE A 64 10.22 8.98 -14.22
C ILE A 64 11.38 9.64 -14.95
N GLU A 65 12.61 9.13 -14.77
CA GLU A 65 13.79 9.64 -15.48
C GLU A 65 13.64 9.52 -16.99
N LYS A 66 13.15 8.37 -17.48
CA LYS A 66 12.89 8.16 -18.91
C LYS A 66 11.86 9.14 -19.45
N MET A 67 10.73 9.32 -18.76
CA MET A 67 9.70 10.28 -19.18
C MET A 67 10.22 11.73 -19.16
N ASN A 68 11.03 12.10 -18.17
CA ASN A 68 11.64 13.42 -18.13
C ASN A 68 12.61 13.65 -19.29
N HIS A 69 13.34 12.62 -19.70
CA HIS A 69 14.21 12.66 -20.88
C HIS A 69 13.39 12.84 -22.18
N GLU A 70 12.33 12.05 -22.35
CA GLU A 70 11.43 12.16 -23.51
C GLU A 70 10.73 13.53 -23.60
N ILE A 71 10.38 14.14 -22.45
CA ILE A 71 9.85 15.51 -22.40
C ILE A 71 10.91 16.51 -22.89
N ALA A 72 12.14 16.40 -22.40
CA ALA A 72 13.22 17.31 -22.80
C ALA A 72 13.56 17.19 -24.30
N GLU A 73 13.57 15.96 -24.85
CA GLU A 73 13.76 15.73 -26.28
C GLU A 73 12.62 16.33 -27.12
N ASN A 74 11.37 16.15 -26.69
CA ASN A 74 10.21 16.75 -27.37
C ASN A 74 10.24 18.28 -27.32
N ASP A 75 10.60 18.89 -26.18
CA ASP A 75 10.73 20.34 -26.07
C ASP A 75 11.81 20.87 -27.02
N MET A 76 12.94 20.17 -27.16
CA MET A 76 13.98 20.49 -28.14
C MET A 76 13.45 20.41 -29.58
N TYR A 77 12.76 19.31 -29.92
CA TYR A 77 12.20 19.12 -31.26
C TYR A 77 11.14 20.18 -31.61
N MET A 78 10.28 20.54 -30.65
CA MET A 78 9.29 21.61 -30.81
C MET A 78 9.95 22.97 -30.97
N SER A 79 11.03 23.25 -30.22
CA SER A 79 11.80 24.49 -30.38
C SER A 79 12.48 24.58 -31.75
N GLU A 80 13.08 23.49 -32.23
CA GLU A 80 13.72 23.45 -33.56
C GLU A 80 12.72 23.62 -34.70
N THR A 81 11.56 22.97 -34.60
CA THR A 81 10.49 23.10 -35.62
C THR A 81 9.89 24.50 -35.64
N GLN A 82 9.64 25.11 -34.49
CA GLN A 82 9.23 26.51 -34.41
C GLN A 82 10.26 27.45 -35.03
N GLN A 83 11.55 27.26 -34.73
CA GLN A 83 12.61 28.08 -35.30
C GLN A 83 12.70 27.93 -36.82
N ARG A 84 12.55 26.72 -37.37
CA ARG A 84 12.49 26.50 -38.83
C ARG A 84 11.31 27.20 -39.46
N HIS A 85 10.13 27.11 -38.86
CA HIS A 85 8.94 27.80 -39.36
C HIS A 85 9.08 29.33 -39.31
N GLU A 86 9.68 29.89 -38.26
CA GLU A 86 9.98 31.31 -38.19
C GLU A 86 10.95 31.76 -39.30
N GLN A 87 11.98 30.96 -39.58
CA GLN A 87 12.93 31.22 -40.67
C GLN A 87 12.25 31.15 -42.05
N GLU A 88 11.40 30.14 -42.28
CA GLU A 88 10.66 29.99 -43.53
C GLU A 88 9.67 31.16 -43.74
N MET A 89 8.94 31.56 -42.70
CA MET A 89 8.03 32.70 -42.74
C MET A 89 8.77 34.01 -43.02
N ALA A 90 9.95 34.21 -42.41
CA ALA A 90 10.80 35.36 -42.70
C ALA A 90 11.26 35.36 -44.18
N ALA A 91 11.72 34.21 -44.70
CA ALA A 91 12.16 34.09 -46.08
C ALA A 91 11.01 34.30 -47.09
N LEU A 92 9.81 33.81 -46.80
CA LEU A 92 8.62 34.02 -47.63
C LEU A 92 8.18 35.48 -47.62
N LYS A 93 8.24 36.15 -46.46
CA LYS A 93 7.94 37.58 -46.34
C LYS A 93 8.90 38.44 -47.17
N ASP A 94 10.19 38.12 -47.16
CA ASP A 94 11.20 38.79 -47.99
C ASP A 94 10.93 38.60 -49.49
N LYS A 95 10.59 37.36 -49.91
CA LYS A 95 10.22 37.08 -51.31
C LYS A 95 8.97 37.85 -51.74
N LEU A 96 7.96 37.92 -50.89
CA LEU A 96 6.74 38.67 -51.15
C LEU A 96 7.02 40.16 -51.32
N GLN A 97 7.83 40.75 -50.45
CA GLN A 97 8.23 42.16 -50.57
C GLN A 97 8.99 42.45 -51.86
N LYS A 98 9.92 41.56 -52.26
CA LYS A 98 10.64 41.70 -53.54
C LYS A 98 9.70 41.63 -54.74
N ALA A 99 8.80 40.64 -54.77
CA ALA A 99 7.82 40.51 -55.84
C ALA A 99 6.90 41.75 -55.90
N GLN A 100 6.51 42.29 -54.76
CA GLN A 100 5.66 43.49 -54.68
C GLN A 100 6.41 44.75 -55.16
N ALA A 101 7.71 44.87 -54.87
CA ALA A 101 8.55 45.93 -55.43
C ALA A 101 8.67 45.80 -56.96
N GLU A 102 8.89 44.58 -57.47
CA GLU A 102 8.95 44.31 -58.92
C GLU A 102 7.64 44.66 -59.64
N VAL A 103 6.48 44.29 -59.07
CA VAL A 103 5.17 44.67 -59.59
C VAL A 103 5.04 46.20 -59.64
N THR A 104 5.49 46.90 -58.61
CA THR A 104 5.46 48.37 -58.56
C THR A 104 6.31 48.98 -59.68
N VAL A 105 7.53 48.49 -59.87
CA VAL A 105 8.44 48.93 -60.96
C VAL A 105 7.84 48.67 -62.34
N LEU A 106 7.21 47.51 -62.53
CA LEU A 106 6.53 47.17 -63.79
C LEU A 106 5.32 48.08 -64.04
N GLN A 107 4.53 48.39 -63.01
CA GLN A 107 3.41 49.33 -63.10
C GLN A 107 3.89 50.75 -63.47
N GLU A 108 4.97 51.24 -62.86
CA GLU A 108 5.58 52.53 -63.20
C GLU A 108 6.13 52.56 -64.64
N ARG A 109 6.76 51.47 -65.09
CA ARG A 109 7.20 51.34 -66.49
C ARG A 109 6.03 51.40 -67.45
N TRP A 110 4.94 50.70 -67.15
CA TRP A 110 3.73 50.71 -67.97
C TRP A 110 3.11 52.10 -68.06
N ALA A 111 2.99 52.80 -66.92
CA ALA A 111 2.47 54.16 -66.88
C ALA A 111 3.31 55.19 -67.65
N ASN A 112 4.62 54.94 -67.81
CA ASN A 112 5.51 55.81 -68.60
C ASN A 112 5.48 55.51 -70.11
N ILE A 113 5.05 54.32 -70.53
CA ILE A 113 4.89 53.98 -71.95
C ILE A 113 3.68 54.72 -72.58
N ASP A 114 2.67 55.07 -71.78
CA ASP A 114 1.49 55.82 -72.21
C ASP A 114 1.67 57.34 -72.26
N LYS A 115 2.87 57.87 -71.97
CA LYS A 115 3.16 59.30 -72.20
C LYS A 115 3.39 59.54 -73.71
N PRO A 116 2.63 60.45 -74.36
CA PRO A 116 2.77 60.70 -75.79
C PRO A 116 4.05 61.49 -76.07
N ALA A 117 5.11 60.79 -76.46
CA ALA A 117 6.26 61.36 -77.15
C ALA A 117 6.08 61.23 -78.68
N GLU A 118 6.55 62.25 -79.39
CA GLU A 118 6.35 62.50 -80.81
C GLU A 118 6.67 61.31 -81.74
N LEU A 119 5.90 61.23 -82.83
CA LEU A 119 5.73 60.08 -83.72
C LEU A 119 6.90 59.87 -84.70
N THR A 120 7.50 58.69 -84.68
CA THR A 120 8.32 58.09 -85.76
C THR A 120 7.98 56.58 -85.91
N PRO A 121 8.40 55.85 -86.98
CA PRO A 121 7.68 54.73 -87.60
C PRO A 121 7.75 53.38 -86.85
N SER A 122 7.43 53.38 -85.56
CA SER A 122 7.38 52.22 -84.65
C SER A 122 6.03 51.45 -84.71
N LYS A 123 5.05 51.94 -85.49
CA LYS A 123 3.64 51.48 -85.46
C LYS A 123 3.38 50.03 -85.90
N ILE A 124 4.37 49.28 -86.41
CA ILE A 124 4.19 47.86 -86.76
C ILE A 124 4.53 46.92 -85.58
N MET A 125 5.31 47.37 -84.58
CA MET A 125 5.64 46.54 -83.40
C MET A 125 4.75 46.75 -82.18
N LYS A 126 4.08 47.91 -82.05
CA LYS A 126 3.20 48.22 -80.90
C LYS A 126 2.02 47.24 -80.72
N PRO A 127 1.29 46.79 -81.76
CA PRO A 127 0.16 45.88 -81.57
C PRO A 127 0.58 44.51 -81.04
N ARG A 128 1.72 43.98 -81.51
CA ARG A 128 2.27 42.70 -81.02
C ARG A 128 2.69 42.79 -79.56
N LEU A 129 3.39 43.87 -79.18
CA LEU A 129 3.84 44.07 -77.81
C LEU A 129 2.66 44.23 -76.84
N VAL A 130 1.59 44.91 -77.25
CA VAL A 130 0.37 45.06 -76.43
C VAL A 130 -0.31 43.70 -76.20
N VAL A 131 -0.49 42.89 -77.26
CA VAL A 131 -1.07 41.54 -77.15
C VAL A 131 -0.22 40.64 -76.25
N GLU A 132 1.11 40.73 -76.35
CA GLU A 132 2.04 39.94 -75.54
C GLU A 132 2.03 40.36 -74.07
N LEU A 133 1.92 41.67 -73.79
CA LEU A 133 1.75 42.20 -72.45
C LEU A 133 0.38 41.86 -71.86
N GLU A 134 -0.70 41.90 -72.64
CA GLU A 134 -2.04 41.47 -72.19
C GLU A 134 -2.07 39.98 -71.85
N ALA A 135 -1.38 39.15 -72.63
CA ALA A 135 -1.23 37.72 -72.35
C ALA A 135 -0.43 37.49 -71.06
N GLN A 136 0.67 38.24 -70.84
CA GLN A 136 1.45 38.17 -69.60
C GLN A 136 0.65 38.65 -68.39
N VAL A 137 -0.08 39.77 -68.50
CA VAL A 137 -0.95 40.28 -67.42
C VAL A 137 -2.04 39.27 -67.09
N SER A 138 -2.63 38.62 -68.10
CA SER A 138 -3.65 37.58 -67.89
C SER A 138 -3.09 36.34 -67.20
N ARG A 139 -1.87 35.90 -67.59
CA ARG A 139 -1.15 34.82 -66.89
C ARG A 139 -0.83 35.17 -65.45
N LEU A 140 -0.25 36.33 -65.20
CA LEU A 140 0.11 36.79 -63.86
C LEU A 140 -1.13 36.95 -62.97
N LYS A 141 -2.25 37.42 -63.51
CA LYS A 141 -3.53 37.46 -62.78
C LYS A 141 -4.03 36.05 -62.42
N ALA A 142 -3.88 35.08 -63.31
CA ALA A 142 -4.25 33.69 -63.04
C ALA A 142 -3.35 33.07 -61.97
N GLU A 143 -2.03 33.29 -62.06
CA GLU A 143 -1.07 32.85 -61.05
C GLU A 143 -1.33 33.50 -59.69
N LEU A 144 -1.61 34.80 -59.65
CA LEU A 144 -1.92 35.51 -58.41
C LEU A 144 -3.17 34.94 -57.74
N ARG A 145 -4.22 34.61 -58.50
CA ARG A 145 -5.42 33.96 -57.96
C ARG A 145 -5.11 32.57 -57.41
N GLY A 146 -4.31 31.78 -58.13
CA GLY A 146 -3.88 30.46 -57.66
C GLY A 146 -3.10 30.54 -56.36
N LYS A 147 -2.14 31.49 -56.27
CA LYS A 147 -1.39 31.75 -55.04
C LYS A 147 -2.24 32.28 -53.90
N HIS A 148 -3.28 33.06 -54.19
CA HIS A 148 -4.19 33.53 -53.16
C HIS A 148 -5.02 32.38 -52.58
N GLN A 149 -5.51 31.47 -53.42
CA GLN A 149 -6.22 30.26 -52.99
C GLN A 149 -5.32 29.34 -52.17
N GLU A 150 -4.08 29.10 -52.62
CA GLU A 150 -3.10 28.33 -51.83
C GLU A 150 -2.87 28.96 -50.44
N ALA A 151 -2.76 30.29 -50.36
CA ALA A 151 -2.56 30.98 -49.09
C ALA A 151 -3.78 30.89 -48.15
N GLU A 152 -5.00 30.97 -48.69
CA GLU A 152 -6.24 30.77 -47.91
C GLU A 152 -6.33 29.33 -47.38
N GLU A 153 -5.99 28.35 -48.21
CA GLU A 153 -6.04 26.93 -47.85
C GLU A 153 -5.00 26.58 -46.78
N LEU A 154 -3.77 27.09 -46.92
CA LEU A 154 -2.74 26.98 -45.89
C LEU A 154 -3.13 27.68 -44.59
N SER A 155 -3.74 28.87 -44.67
CA SER A 155 -4.21 29.59 -43.48
C SER A 155 -5.30 28.82 -42.74
N ARG A 156 -6.19 28.15 -43.48
CA ARG A 156 -7.22 27.29 -42.91
C ARG A 156 -6.62 26.05 -42.24
N GLN A 157 -5.69 25.35 -42.91
CA GLN A 157 -5.01 24.19 -42.34
C GLN A 157 -4.26 24.56 -41.06
N LEU A 158 -3.59 25.72 -41.03
CA LEU A 158 -2.91 26.22 -39.85
C LEU A 158 -3.89 26.44 -38.69
N ALA A 159 -5.03 27.07 -38.95
CA ALA A 159 -6.04 27.31 -37.92
C ALA A 159 -6.64 25.99 -37.36
N GLU A 160 -6.89 25.00 -38.22
CA GLU A 160 -7.37 23.68 -37.83
C GLU A 160 -6.31 22.93 -36.98
N GLN A 161 -5.04 22.98 -37.38
CA GLN A 161 -3.94 22.39 -36.62
C GLN A 161 -3.78 23.04 -35.24
N GLN A 162 -3.74 24.38 -35.19
CA GLN A 162 -3.64 25.12 -33.92
C GLN A 162 -4.81 24.80 -32.98
N GLY A 163 -6.02 24.65 -33.51
CA GLY A 163 -7.17 24.20 -32.72
C GLY A 163 -6.97 22.81 -32.13
N SER A 164 -6.51 21.86 -32.96
CA SER A 164 -6.27 20.47 -32.53
C SER A 164 -5.16 20.37 -31.48
N GLU A 165 -4.07 21.13 -31.64
CA GLU A 165 -2.96 21.18 -30.69
C GLU A 165 -3.39 21.79 -29.36
N GLN A 166 -4.16 22.89 -29.37
CA GLN A 166 -4.67 23.48 -28.14
C GLN A 166 -5.60 22.54 -27.37
N GLU A 167 -6.41 21.74 -28.06
CA GLU A 167 -7.23 20.71 -27.42
C GLU A 167 -6.39 19.58 -26.83
N ALA A 168 -5.37 19.11 -27.55
CA ALA A 168 -4.45 18.10 -27.06
C ALA A 168 -3.71 18.58 -25.79
N VAL A 169 -3.19 19.82 -25.82
CA VAL A 169 -2.55 20.45 -24.65
C VAL A 169 -3.50 20.54 -23.46
N LYS A 170 -4.76 20.93 -23.66
CA LYS A 170 -5.76 20.98 -22.58
C LYS A 170 -6.03 19.60 -21.98
N LYS A 171 -6.14 18.55 -22.81
CA LYS A 171 -6.33 17.17 -22.35
C LYS A 171 -5.14 16.69 -21.53
N LEU A 172 -3.91 16.88 -22.05
CA LEU A 172 -2.68 16.51 -21.34
C LEU A 172 -2.52 17.26 -20.02
N GLN A 173 -2.86 18.55 -19.97
CA GLN A 173 -2.85 19.32 -18.73
C GLN A 173 -3.87 18.80 -17.70
N ALA A 174 -5.05 18.37 -18.14
CA ALA A 174 -6.06 17.78 -17.26
C ALA A 174 -5.58 16.43 -16.70
N GLU A 175 -5.02 15.57 -17.55
CA GLU A 175 -4.45 14.29 -17.13
C GLU A 175 -3.28 14.47 -16.16
N ARG A 176 -2.36 15.41 -16.44
CA ARG A 176 -1.26 15.75 -15.54
C ARG A 176 -1.78 16.17 -14.16
N ARG A 177 -2.84 16.99 -14.09
CA ARG A 177 -3.44 17.41 -12.81
C ARG A 177 -4.07 16.23 -12.07
N LYS A 178 -4.72 15.32 -12.78
CA LYS A 178 -5.31 14.11 -12.19
C LYS A 178 -4.22 13.22 -11.61
N LEU A 179 -3.19 12.90 -12.39
CA LEU A 179 -2.07 12.07 -11.95
C LEU A 179 -1.30 12.72 -10.78
N ALA A 180 -1.13 14.04 -10.79
CA ALA A 180 -0.50 14.75 -9.67
C ALA A 180 -1.27 14.60 -8.35
N ARG A 181 -2.62 14.58 -8.41
CA ARG A 181 -3.46 14.34 -7.23
C ARG A 181 -3.33 12.92 -6.72
N GLU A 182 -3.39 11.94 -7.63
CA GLU A 182 -3.22 10.51 -7.28
C GLU A 182 -1.86 10.25 -6.62
N VAL A 183 -0.79 10.87 -7.12
CA VAL A 183 0.55 10.79 -6.51
C VAL A 183 0.54 11.35 -5.08
N GLU A 184 -0.10 12.49 -4.86
CA GLU A 184 -0.15 13.11 -3.54
C GLU A 184 -0.97 12.28 -2.54
N GLU A 185 -2.11 11.73 -2.97
CA GLU A 185 -2.92 10.81 -2.18
C GLU A 185 -2.12 9.56 -1.77
N ARG A 186 -1.38 8.97 -2.72
CA ARG A 186 -0.51 7.82 -2.44
C ARG A 186 0.63 8.16 -1.49
N LYS A 187 1.24 9.34 -1.59
CA LYS A 187 2.27 9.78 -0.64
C LYS A 187 1.73 9.91 0.78
N GLN A 188 0.51 10.42 0.94
CA GLN A 188 -0.16 10.51 2.23
C GLN A 188 -0.47 9.12 2.79
N GLU A 189 -0.95 8.21 1.96
CA GLU A 189 -1.20 6.81 2.34
C GLU A 189 0.08 6.11 2.82
N VAL A 190 1.18 6.22 2.06
CA VAL A 190 2.49 5.69 2.44
C VAL A 190 2.97 6.27 3.78
N SER A 191 2.84 7.59 3.96
CA SER A 191 3.23 8.27 5.19
C SER A 191 2.44 7.76 6.41
N ARG A 192 1.13 7.52 6.23
CA ARG A 192 0.26 6.96 7.26
C ARG A 192 0.66 5.52 7.59
N LEU A 193 0.87 4.67 6.59
CA LEU A 193 1.29 3.28 6.79
C LEU A 193 2.65 3.21 7.49
N LEU A 194 3.60 4.09 7.17
CA LEU A 194 4.88 4.18 7.87
C LEU A 194 4.72 4.57 9.34
N ALA A 195 3.79 5.49 9.65
CA ALA A 195 3.49 5.87 11.03
C ALA A 195 2.87 4.70 11.80
N ASP A 196 1.91 4.00 11.21
CA ASP A 196 1.27 2.81 11.80
C ASP A 196 2.28 1.69 12.04
N LEU A 197 3.21 1.47 11.10
CA LEU A 197 4.26 0.47 11.21
C LEU A 197 5.26 0.81 12.33
N ARG A 198 5.64 2.09 12.49
CA ARG A 198 6.47 2.54 13.61
C ARG A 198 5.77 2.31 14.95
N LYS A 199 4.48 2.62 15.02
CA LYS A 199 3.68 2.39 16.23
C LYS A 199 3.61 0.92 16.60
N ALA A 200 3.32 0.05 15.62
CA ALA A 200 3.30 -1.40 15.83
C ALA A 200 4.66 -1.96 16.29
N ARG A 201 5.77 -1.42 15.76
CA ARG A 201 7.13 -1.79 16.22
C ARG A 201 7.37 -1.39 17.67
N LEU A 202 6.95 -0.20 18.09
CA LEU A 202 7.07 0.25 19.48
C LEU A 202 6.22 -0.62 20.42
N GLU A 203 4.96 -0.86 20.06
CA GLU A 203 4.06 -1.75 20.84
C GLU A 203 4.65 -3.15 20.99
N ARG A 204 5.31 -3.66 19.95
CA ARG A 204 6.01 -4.95 20.01
C ARG A 204 7.22 -4.92 20.95
N GLN A 205 8.07 -3.89 20.89
CA GLN A 205 9.22 -3.75 21.79
C GLN A 205 8.76 -3.64 23.26
N GLU A 206 7.68 -2.90 23.53
CA GLU A 206 7.07 -2.85 24.86
C GLU A 206 6.53 -4.21 25.30
N ALA A 207 5.93 -4.98 24.39
CA ALA A 207 5.45 -6.31 24.72
C ALA A 207 6.60 -7.29 25.02
N GLU A 208 7.70 -7.23 24.25
CA GLU A 208 8.90 -8.05 24.46
C GLU A 208 9.55 -7.73 25.81
N THR A 209 9.79 -6.45 26.12
CA THR A 209 10.33 -6.03 27.42
C THR A 209 9.45 -6.47 28.60
N ARG A 210 8.13 -6.31 28.50
CA ARG A 210 7.19 -6.81 29.53
C ARG A 210 7.24 -8.32 29.69
N ALA A 211 7.41 -9.07 28.60
CA ALA A 211 7.54 -10.52 28.65
C ALA A 211 8.83 -10.96 29.34
N GLU A 212 9.95 -10.30 29.04
CA GLU A 212 11.24 -10.54 29.69
C GLU A 212 11.19 -10.25 31.20
N GLU A 213 10.60 -9.11 31.60
CA GLU A 213 10.39 -8.77 33.00
C GLU A 213 9.52 -9.81 33.72
N ALA A 214 8.43 -10.27 33.08
CA ALA A 214 7.56 -11.30 33.63
C ALA A 214 8.29 -12.64 33.78
N GLU A 215 9.14 -13.01 32.81
CA GLU A 215 9.96 -14.21 32.89
C GLU A 215 11.00 -14.13 34.02
N ALA A 216 11.69 -13.00 34.16
CA ALA A 216 12.64 -12.76 35.24
C ALA A 216 11.96 -12.88 36.61
N ARG A 217 10.79 -12.26 36.79
CA ARG A 217 9.99 -12.37 38.02
C ARG A 217 9.59 -13.82 38.30
N ARG A 218 9.17 -14.58 37.28
CA ARG A 218 8.85 -16.01 37.42
C ARG A 218 10.07 -16.85 37.82
N LYS A 219 11.24 -16.58 37.25
CA LYS A 219 12.49 -17.26 37.62
C LYS A 219 12.84 -17.00 39.08
N GLN A 220 12.74 -15.74 39.52
CA GLN A 220 12.98 -15.36 40.91
C GLN A 220 12.01 -16.05 41.87
N GLN A 221 10.70 -16.05 41.56
CA GLN A 221 9.69 -16.77 42.34
C GLN A 221 9.94 -18.27 42.42
N ASN A 222 10.37 -18.90 41.32
CA ASN A 222 10.72 -20.32 41.33
C ASN A 222 11.95 -20.60 42.19
N GLN A 223 12.95 -19.71 42.19
CA GLN A 223 14.13 -19.85 43.03
C GLN A 223 13.76 -19.74 44.52
N THR A 224 12.92 -18.77 44.91
CA THR A 224 12.46 -18.63 46.30
C THR A 224 11.67 -19.87 46.73
N LEU A 225 10.74 -20.36 45.92
CA LEU A 225 9.98 -21.59 46.21
C LEU A 225 10.87 -22.83 46.33
N ARG A 226 11.93 -22.94 45.51
CA ARG A 226 12.91 -24.04 45.64
C ARG A 226 13.68 -23.96 46.96
N ALA A 227 14.10 -22.76 47.35
CA ALA A 227 14.79 -22.54 48.62
C ALA A 227 13.88 -22.88 49.82
N GLU A 228 12.61 -22.46 49.78
CA GLU A 228 11.62 -22.79 50.80
C GLU A 228 11.33 -24.28 50.86
N ASN A 229 11.10 -24.95 49.72
CA ASN A 229 10.92 -26.40 49.68
C ASN A 229 12.13 -27.15 50.25
N SER A 230 13.36 -26.70 49.98
CA SER A 230 14.55 -27.28 50.56
C SER A 230 14.60 -27.10 52.09
N ARG A 231 14.25 -25.91 52.60
CA ARG A 231 14.16 -25.65 54.04
C ARG A 231 13.10 -26.53 54.72
N LEU A 232 11.91 -26.63 54.13
CA LEU A 232 10.83 -27.47 54.64
C LEU A 232 11.20 -28.95 54.61
N GLY A 233 11.86 -29.42 53.55
CA GLY A 233 12.37 -30.80 53.47
C GLY A 233 13.37 -31.12 54.59
N LYS A 234 14.30 -30.20 54.89
CA LYS A 234 15.23 -30.35 56.03
C LYS A 234 14.51 -30.36 57.38
N ALA A 235 13.52 -29.49 57.56
CA ALA A 235 12.73 -29.42 58.79
C ALA A 235 11.91 -30.70 59.03
N LEU A 236 11.35 -31.28 57.96
CA LEU A 236 10.64 -32.55 58.03
C LEU A 236 11.57 -33.70 58.43
N LEU A 237 12.73 -33.82 57.79
CA LEU A 237 13.73 -34.84 58.16
C LEU A 237 14.17 -34.70 59.63
N ALA A 238 14.47 -33.48 60.08
CA ALA A 238 14.82 -33.22 61.48
C ALA A 238 13.68 -33.59 62.44
N SER A 239 12.42 -33.33 62.06
CA SER A 239 11.24 -33.72 62.84
C SER A 239 11.05 -35.24 62.86
N GLU A 240 11.32 -35.94 61.77
CA GLU A 240 11.23 -37.41 61.69
C GLU A 240 12.33 -38.06 62.54
N GLU A 241 13.55 -37.54 62.49
CA GLU A 241 14.67 -37.96 63.35
C GLU A 241 14.36 -37.72 64.84
N ALA A 242 13.80 -36.56 65.19
CA ALA A 242 13.34 -36.26 66.55
C ALA A 242 12.21 -37.20 67.00
N ALA A 243 11.28 -37.55 66.11
CA ALA A 243 10.22 -38.50 66.43
C ALA A 243 10.75 -39.94 66.57
N ALA A 244 11.75 -40.34 65.77
CA ALA A 244 12.38 -41.65 65.85
C ALA A 244 13.18 -41.82 67.16
N THR A 245 13.97 -40.81 67.54
CA THR A 245 14.68 -40.78 68.83
C THR A 245 13.71 -40.86 70.01
N ALA A 246 12.63 -40.08 70.00
CA ALA A 246 11.60 -40.15 71.04
C ALA A 246 10.91 -41.54 71.14
N ARG A 247 10.73 -42.24 70.00
CA ARG A 247 10.19 -43.61 69.99
C ARG A 247 11.15 -44.63 70.59
N GLU A 248 12.44 -44.52 70.30
CA GLU A 248 13.46 -45.38 70.90
C GLU A 248 13.60 -45.12 72.42
N GLU A 249 13.59 -43.86 72.84
CA GLU A 249 13.54 -43.51 74.27
C GLU A 249 12.30 -44.09 74.97
N ALA A 250 11.12 -44.03 74.34
CA ALA A 250 9.89 -44.61 74.88
C ALA A 250 9.95 -46.14 75.01
N LYS A 251 10.57 -46.84 74.04
CA LYS A 251 10.78 -48.30 74.13
C LYS A 251 11.75 -48.69 75.25
N SER A 252 12.81 -47.90 75.46
CA SER A 252 13.78 -48.12 76.53
C SER A 252 13.21 -47.95 77.95
N ARG A 253 12.04 -47.29 78.08
CA ARG A 253 11.30 -47.10 79.34
C ARG A 253 10.17 -48.13 79.58
N ALA A 254 9.93 -49.06 78.67
CA ALA A 254 8.86 -50.05 78.81
C ALA A 254 9.32 -51.26 79.68
N PRO A 255 8.60 -51.63 80.76
CA PRO A 255 8.97 -52.77 81.61
C PRO A 255 8.64 -54.12 80.91
N PRO A 256 9.37 -55.21 81.21
CA PRO A 256 9.17 -56.50 80.54
C PRO A 256 7.82 -57.12 80.88
N SER A 257 7.10 -57.56 79.85
CA SER A 257 5.79 -58.20 79.95
C SER A 257 5.88 -59.62 80.53
N ARG A 258 5.03 -59.89 81.52
CA ARG A 258 4.76 -61.22 82.11
C ARG A 258 3.61 -61.89 81.35
N ASP A 259 3.73 -63.19 81.11
CA ASP A 259 2.72 -64.08 80.52
C ASP A 259 1.34 -64.00 81.23
N GLY A 260 0.27 -64.24 80.47
CA GLY A 260 -1.03 -64.63 81.04
C GLY A 260 -2.28 -64.18 80.27
N ASP A 261 -2.89 -65.14 79.57
CA ASP A 261 -4.33 -65.37 79.31
C ASP A 261 -5.26 -64.31 78.67
N SER A 262 -6.04 -64.85 77.71
CA SER A 262 -7.05 -64.19 76.88
C SER A 262 -8.28 -63.67 77.67
N PRO A 263 -9.10 -62.77 77.08
CA PRO A 263 -10.26 -63.31 76.37
C PRO A 263 -10.57 -62.65 75.02
N VAL A 264 -11.16 -63.49 74.16
CA VAL A 264 -11.77 -63.15 72.89
C VAL A 264 -12.90 -62.13 73.08
N LEU A 265 -12.75 -60.94 72.51
CA LEU A 265 -13.85 -60.00 72.25
C LEU A 265 -13.91 -59.68 70.76
N ARG A 266 -14.89 -60.27 70.07
CA ARG A 266 -15.32 -59.86 68.72
C ARG A 266 -15.88 -58.44 68.79
N ALA A 267 -15.17 -57.46 68.22
CA ALA A 267 -15.71 -56.13 67.93
C ALA A 267 -15.53 -55.80 66.45
N ARG A 268 -16.69 -55.72 65.80
CA ARG A 268 -17.04 -55.25 64.45
C ARG A 268 -15.99 -54.41 63.71
N SER A 269 -15.52 -54.94 62.58
CA SER A 269 -14.98 -54.17 61.46
C SER A 269 -16.05 -53.21 60.91
N THR A 270 -15.83 -51.91 61.04
CA THR A 270 -16.54 -50.89 60.25
C THR A 270 -15.51 -50.00 59.57
N THR A 271 -15.33 -50.24 58.28
CA THR A 271 -14.65 -49.36 57.34
C THR A 271 -15.59 -48.19 57.00
N PRO A 272 -15.19 -46.92 57.12
CA PRO A 272 -15.94 -45.85 56.48
C PRO A 272 -15.54 -45.78 55.00
N ARG A 273 -16.39 -46.38 54.18
CA ARG A 273 -16.46 -46.19 52.73
C ARG A 273 -17.03 -44.78 52.49
N LEU A 274 -16.19 -43.78 52.19
CA LEU A 274 -16.69 -42.48 51.73
C LEU A 274 -16.96 -42.55 50.22
N ALA A 275 -18.23 -42.82 49.93
CA ALA A 275 -18.81 -42.83 48.60
C ALA A 275 -18.81 -41.42 48.00
N ARG A 276 -18.43 -41.37 46.72
CA ARG A 276 -18.67 -40.26 45.80
C ARG A 276 -20.15 -39.86 45.85
N ARG A 277 -20.42 -38.60 46.19
CA ARG A 277 -21.74 -37.98 46.03
C ARG A 277 -21.64 -36.93 44.92
N THR A 278 -22.01 -37.35 43.71
CA THR A 278 -22.38 -36.45 42.63
C THR A 278 -23.67 -35.75 43.02
N GLN A 279 -23.63 -34.44 43.24
CA GLN A 279 -24.83 -33.63 43.34
C GLN A 279 -24.82 -32.61 42.21
N ARG A 280 -25.67 -32.87 41.22
CA ARG A 280 -26.13 -31.88 40.25
C ARG A 280 -26.90 -30.81 41.03
N PHE A 281 -26.48 -29.56 40.93
CA PHE A 281 -27.37 -28.42 41.10
C PHE A 281 -27.46 -27.68 39.77
N ARG A 282 -28.65 -27.71 39.19
CA ARG A 282 -29.14 -26.77 38.19
C ARG A 282 -30.10 -25.82 38.90
N ARG A 283 -30.23 -24.61 38.32
CA ARG A 283 -31.15 -23.48 38.59
C ARG A 283 -30.67 -22.51 39.68
N SER A 284 -30.80 -21.20 39.53
CA SER A 284 -31.22 -20.28 38.45
C SER A 284 -31.06 -18.84 38.98
N GLU A 285 -31.34 -17.85 38.14
CA GLU A 285 -31.47 -16.39 38.40
C GLU A 285 -30.18 -15.60 38.12
N ALA A 286 -30.05 -14.84 37.03
CA ALA A 286 -30.95 -13.91 36.34
C ALA A 286 -31.24 -12.62 37.12
N LEU A 287 -30.23 -11.73 37.18
CA LEU A 287 -30.31 -10.26 37.25
C LEU A 287 -28.94 -9.79 36.75
N GLY A 288 -28.72 -8.86 35.81
CA GLY A 288 -29.53 -7.90 35.09
C GLY A 288 -28.49 -6.93 34.49
N GLY A 289 -28.61 -6.56 33.21
CA GLY A 289 -27.65 -5.63 32.60
C GLY A 289 -27.67 -5.61 31.09
N ARG A 290 -28.81 -5.23 30.49
CA ARG A 290 -28.83 -4.65 29.14
C ARG A 290 -28.00 -3.36 29.17
N LEU A 291 -27.03 -3.22 28.28
CA LEU A 291 -26.65 -1.91 27.75
C LEU A 291 -25.92 -2.05 26.39
N ILE A 292 -26.69 -1.74 25.34
CA ILE A 292 -26.35 -0.90 24.17
C ILE A 292 -25.01 -1.20 23.45
N LYS A 293 -25.12 -1.71 22.21
CA LYS A 293 -24.54 -1.04 21.02
C LYS A 293 -24.98 -1.72 19.72
N ASP A 294 -25.94 -1.08 19.06
CA ASP A 294 -25.91 -0.69 17.65
C ASP A 294 -25.00 -1.53 16.74
N SER A 295 -25.56 -2.62 16.20
CA SER A 295 -25.20 -3.08 14.86
C SER A 295 -25.87 -2.14 13.86
N GLY A 296 -25.17 -1.06 13.54
CA GLY A 296 -25.50 -0.22 12.39
C GLY A 296 -25.37 -1.03 11.12
N ASP A 297 -26.45 -0.97 10.34
CA ASP A 297 -26.51 -1.39 8.94
C ASP A 297 -25.28 -0.87 8.17
N PHE A 298 -24.53 -1.80 7.57
CA PHE A 298 -23.71 -1.46 6.40
C PHE A 298 -24.29 -2.21 5.20
N GLN A 299 -25.28 -1.57 4.61
CA GLN A 299 -25.66 -1.82 3.23
C GLN A 299 -24.50 -1.45 2.30
N GLY A 300 -24.20 -2.37 1.38
CA GLY A 300 -23.78 -2.03 0.03
C GLY A 300 -22.29 -1.81 -0.21
N VAL A 301 -21.62 -2.83 -0.75
CA VAL A 301 -21.01 -2.74 -2.09
C VAL A 301 -21.07 -4.12 -2.74
N PRO A 302 -21.72 -4.28 -3.92
CA PRO A 302 -21.72 -5.54 -4.66
C PRO A 302 -20.36 -5.77 -5.34
N GLY A 303 -19.94 -7.03 -5.38
CA GLY A 303 -18.73 -7.48 -6.06
C GLY A 303 -18.72 -7.06 -7.54
N TRP A 304 -17.61 -6.46 -7.96
CA TRP A 304 -17.33 -6.20 -9.36
C TRP A 304 -16.84 -7.48 -10.00
N ALA A 305 -17.79 -8.19 -10.61
CA ALA A 305 -17.52 -9.20 -11.61
C ALA A 305 -16.84 -8.57 -12.82
N PHE A 306 -15.92 -9.34 -13.39
CA PHE A 306 -15.28 -9.17 -14.67
C PHE A 306 -16.24 -8.67 -15.76
N PHE A 307 -15.92 -7.53 -16.38
CA PHE A 307 -16.36 -7.22 -17.75
C PHE A 307 -15.15 -7.42 -18.67
N SER A 308 -15.10 -8.58 -19.31
CA SER A 308 -14.30 -8.80 -20.51
C SER A 308 -15.18 -8.59 -21.74
N ALA A 309 -14.60 -7.94 -22.75
CA ALA A 309 -14.97 -7.99 -24.16
C ALA A 309 -16.27 -7.31 -24.59
N THR A 310 -16.14 -6.11 -25.17
CA THR A 310 -16.75 -5.74 -26.47
C THR A 310 -16.33 -4.31 -26.84
N VAL A 311 -15.31 -4.15 -27.70
CA VAL A 311 -15.30 -3.19 -28.82
C VAL A 311 -14.26 -3.69 -29.83
N GLY A 312 -14.72 -4.31 -30.89
CA GLY A 312 -13.94 -4.61 -32.08
C GLY A 312 -14.92 -4.78 -33.24
N ALA A 313 -14.68 -4.02 -34.32
CA ALA A 313 -15.34 -4.04 -35.63
C ALA A 313 -16.38 -2.93 -35.91
N PHE A 314 -15.86 -1.78 -36.35
CA PHE A 314 -16.44 -0.83 -37.31
C PHE A 314 -15.20 -0.12 -37.91
N LEU A 315 -14.92 0.03 -39.20
CA LEU A 315 -15.61 -0.24 -40.45
C LEU A 315 -14.49 -0.18 -41.52
N VAL A 316 -14.26 -1.27 -42.27
CA VAL A 316 -13.58 -1.20 -43.57
C VAL A 316 -14.67 -1.09 -44.62
N GLY A 317 -14.72 0.03 -45.32
CA GLY A 317 -15.68 0.23 -46.39
C GLY A 317 -15.74 1.67 -46.88
N VAL A 318 -14.73 2.12 -47.64
CA VAL A 318 -14.95 3.09 -48.71
C VAL A 318 -14.34 2.55 -49.99
N ARG A 319 -15.22 2.38 -50.97
CA ARG A 319 -15.02 1.89 -52.33
C ARG A 319 -15.33 3.08 -53.24
N LEU A 320 -14.39 3.40 -54.14
CA LEU A 320 -14.52 4.16 -55.41
C LEU A 320 -15.27 5.50 -55.42
N MET A 321 -14.50 6.57 -55.70
CA MET A 321 -14.56 7.30 -56.97
C MET A 321 -13.14 7.63 -57.43
#